data_AF-A0A4Q2U5I7-F1
#
_entry.id   AF-A0A4Q2U5I7-F1
#
_cell.length_a   1.000
_cell.length_b   1.000
_cell.length_c   1.000
_cell.angle_alpha   90.00
_cell.angle_beta   90.00
_cell.angle_gamma   90.00
#
_symmetry.space_group_name_H-M   'P 1'
#
loop_
_entity.id
_entity.type
_entity.pdbx_description
1 polymer ?
#
loop_
_entity_poly.entity_id
_entity_poly.type
_entity_poly.pdbx_seq_one_letter_code
_entity_poly.pdbx_strand_id
1 'polypeptide(L)'
;MDDRSATLDRLFGAFNRHDAEGVMACFAADAVFFTAAGPAAAGRRIAGLDAIRSAFVAVWTEMPDVRWSVHRSRVFADGGMTEWLFTGTRPDGTRVEVEGLDLFTFDGDRVASKSAFRKDRPALPASDAAAA
;
A
#
# COMPACT_ATOMS: atom_id res chain seq x y z
N MET A 1 12.45 -1.20 -22.02
CA MET A 1 11.44 -1.92 -21.22
C MET A 1 11.13 -1.00 -20.04
N ASP A 2 9.88 -0.61 -19.82
CA ASP A 2 9.54 0.47 -18.88
C ASP A 2 9.79 0.05 -17.42
N ASP A 3 10.90 0.51 -16.83
CA ASP A 3 11.37 0.12 -15.48
C ASP A 3 10.33 0.47 -14.40
N ARG A 4 9.42 1.41 -14.67
CA ARG A 4 8.31 1.77 -13.77
C ARG A 4 7.36 0.60 -13.50
N SER A 5 7.09 -0.25 -14.50
CA SER A 5 6.25 -1.45 -14.28
C SER A 5 6.96 -2.43 -13.34
N ALA A 6 8.26 -2.64 -13.56
CA ALA A 6 9.07 -3.49 -12.70
C ALA A 6 9.20 -2.91 -11.28
N THR A 7 9.28 -1.58 -11.12
CA THR A 7 9.23 -0.92 -9.82
C THR A 7 7.92 -1.22 -9.08
N LEU A 8 6.77 -1.15 -9.75
CA LEU A 8 5.49 -1.48 -9.13
C LEU A 8 5.43 -2.96 -8.69
N ASP A 9 5.90 -3.88 -9.53
CA ASP A 9 5.95 -5.31 -9.18
C ASP A 9 6.88 -5.56 -7.97
N ARG A 10 8.07 -4.95 -7.96
CA ARG A 10 9.00 -5.00 -6.83
C ARG A 10 8.38 -4.42 -5.56
N LEU A 11 7.71 -3.28 -5.68
CA LEU A 11 7.08 -2.57 -4.56
C LEU A 11 6.04 -3.44 -3.86
N PHE A 12 5.07 -4.01 -4.60
CA PHE A 12 4.05 -4.86 -4.01
C PHE A 12 4.60 -6.20 -3.53
N GLY A 13 5.65 -6.71 -4.18
CA GLY A 13 6.42 -7.83 -3.66
C GLY A 13 7.04 -7.53 -2.29
N ALA A 14 7.65 -6.34 -2.13
CA ALA A 14 8.24 -5.92 -0.87
C ALA A 14 7.19 -5.63 0.21
N PHE A 15 6.05 -5.02 -0.14
CA PHE A 15 4.92 -4.85 0.79
C PHE A 15 4.47 -6.18 1.39
N ASN A 16 4.33 -7.22 0.57
CA ASN A 16 3.86 -8.53 1.01
C ASN A 16 4.93 -9.37 1.73
N ARG A 17 6.22 -9.03 1.59
CA ARG A 17 7.32 -9.60 2.39
C ARG A 17 7.61 -8.83 3.67
N HIS A 18 6.89 -7.72 3.91
CA HIS A 18 7.12 -6.79 5.02
C HIS A 18 8.57 -6.25 5.03
N ASP A 19 9.09 -6.01 3.82
CA ASP A 19 10.48 -5.64 3.55
C ASP A 19 10.60 -4.12 3.42
N ALA A 20 10.84 -3.45 4.55
CA ALA A 20 10.96 -1.99 4.62
C ALA A 20 12.01 -1.42 3.66
N GLU A 21 13.17 -2.07 3.54
CA GLU A 21 14.25 -1.65 2.66
C GLU A 21 13.88 -1.83 1.19
N GLY A 22 13.30 -2.97 0.83
CA GLY A 22 12.81 -3.23 -0.52
C GLY A 22 11.71 -2.27 -0.94
N VAL A 23 10.82 -1.88 -0.02
CA VAL A 23 9.81 -0.83 -0.28
C VAL A 23 10.52 0.50 -0.54
N MET A 24 11.40 0.95 0.36
CA MET A 24 12.05 2.27 0.23
C MET A 24 12.96 2.37 -1.00
N ALA A 25 13.57 1.26 -1.44
CA ALA A 25 14.35 1.21 -2.67
C ALA A 25 13.55 1.60 -3.92
N CYS A 26 12.21 1.47 -3.88
CA CYS A 26 11.31 1.82 -4.97
C CYS A 26 10.87 3.30 -4.97
N PHE A 27 11.08 4.04 -3.88
CA PHE A 27 10.66 5.45 -3.76
C PHE A 27 11.81 6.42 -4.09
N ALA A 28 11.44 7.61 -4.56
CA ALA A 28 12.35 8.75 -4.69
C ALA A 28 12.65 9.35 -3.30
N ALA A 29 13.76 10.06 -3.17
CA ALA A 29 14.23 10.57 -1.87
C ALA A 29 13.24 11.55 -1.21
N ASP A 30 12.58 12.38 -2.02
CA ASP A 30 11.60 13.40 -1.62
C ASP A 30 10.15 12.92 -1.80
N ALA A 31 9.95 11.60 -1.90
CA ALA A 31 8.66 11.05 -2.23
C ALA A 31 7.58 11.34 -1.17
N VAL A 32 6.34 11.24 -1.64
CA VAL A 32 5.15 11.56 -0.87
C VAL A 32 4.18 10.40 -0.88
N PHE A 33 3.62 10.08 0.29
CA PHE A 33 2.49 9.18 0.43
C PHE A 33 1.26 9.93 0.95
N PHE A 34 0.15 9.82 0.24
CA PHE A 34 -1.19 10.21 0.67
C PHE A 34 -1.97 8.95 1.08
N THR A 35 -2.25 8.82 2.37
CA THR A 35 -2.92 7.64 2.93
C THR A 35 -4.40 7.58 2.55
N ALA A 36 -4.98 6.38 2.53
CA ALA A 36 -6.39 6.19 2.20
C ALA A 36 -7.38 6.84 3.18
N ALA A 37 -6.92 7.22 4.37
CA ALA A 37 -7.71 7.90 5.38
C ALA A 37 -6.87 8.96 6.09
N GLY A 38 -7.51 10.03 6.55
CA GLY A 38 -6.87 11.11 7.30
C GLY A 38 -7.79 12.31 7.41
N PRO A 39 -7.39 13.35 8.16
CA PRO A 39 -8.25 14.48 8.46
C PRO A 39 -8.44 15.45 7.28
N ALA A 40 -7.62 15.37 6.24
CA ALA A 40 -7.73 16.23 5.05
C ALA A 40 -8.38 15.49 3.88
N ALA A 41 -8.85 16.25 2.88
CA ALA A 41 -9.50 15.70 1.68
C ALA A 41 -8.62 14.70 0.90
N ALA A 42 -7.30 14.85 0.97
CA ALA A 42 -6.32 13.93 0.36
C ALA A 42 -5.84 12.84 1.33
N GLY A 43 -6.54 12.61 2.44
CA GLY A 43 -6.07 11.76 3.53
C GLY A 43 -4.95 12.42 4.35
N ARG A 44 -4.04 11.63 4.92
CA ARG A 44 -2.84 12.14 5.60
C ARG A 44 -1.69 12.19 4.60
N ARG A 45 -1.04 13.35 4.52
CA ARG A 45 0.21 13.53 3.76
C ARG A 45 1.40 13.11 4.62
N ILE A 46 2.25 12.24 4.07
CA ILE A 46 3.49 11.74 4.67
C ILE A 46 4.61 11.99 3.65
N ALA A 47 5.67 12.69 4.03
CA ALA A 47 6.74 13.11 3.11
C ALA A 47 8.11 12.61 3.58
N GLY A 48 8.92 12.14 2.64
CA GLY A 48 10.26 11.61 2.88
C GLY A 48 10.28 10.12 3.23
N LEU A 49 11.36 9.45 2.86
CA LEU A 49 11.50 7.99 2.97
C LEU A 49 11.32 7.49 4.41
N ASP A 50 11.92 8.13 5.42
CA ASP A 50 11.86 7.65 6.81
C ASP A 50 10.43 7.69 7.38
N ALA A 51 9.68 8.73 7.05
CA ALA A 51 8.29 8.87 7.48
C ALA A 51 7.39 7.85 6.76
N ILE A 52 7.61 7.63 5.46
CA ILE A 52 6.88 6.64 4.67
C ILE A 52 7.19 5.22 5.16
N ARG A 53 8.47 4.90 5.42
CA ARG A 53 8.93 3.65 6.02
C ARG A 53 8.20 3.38 7.33
N SER A 54 8.21 4.35 8.23
CA SER A 54 7.58 4.24 9.55
C SER A 54 6.08 3.96 9.43
N ALA A 55 5.40 4.56 8.45
CA ALA A 55 3.98 4.33 8.22
C ALA A 55 3.68 2.89 7.77
N PHE A 56 4.50 2.31 6.87
CA PHE A 56 4.32 0.91 6.45
C PHE A 56 4.67 -0.08 7.55
N VAL A 57 5.74 0.16 8.31
CA VAL A 57 6.11 -0.66 9.48
C VAL A 57 4.99 -0.66 10.54
N ALA A 58 4.35 0.49 10.77
CA ALA A 58 3.21 0.57 11.68
C ALA A 58 2.04 -0.34 11.21
N VAL A 59 1.74 -0.35 9.91
CA VAL A 59 0.69 -1.23 9.36
C VAL A 59 1.04 -2.70 9.54
N TRP A 60 2.28 -3.10 9.28
CA TRP A 60 2.72 -4.49 9.48
C TRP A 60 2.74 -4.90 10.96
N THR A 61 3.01 -3.96 11.85
CA THR A 61 2.98 -4.20 13.30
C THR A 61 1.54 -4.36 13.80
N GLU A 62 0.61 -3.53 13.31
CA GLU A 62 -0.80 -3.59 13.68
C GLU A 62 -1.52 -4.81 13.08
N MET A 63 -1.18 -5.19 11.85
CA MET A 63 -1.76 -6.33 11.13
C MET A 63 -0.63 -7.20 10.53
N PRO A 64 -0.04 -8.14 11.30
CA PRO A 64 1.09 -8.96 10.83
C PRO A 64 0.77 -9.92 9.68
N ASP A 65 -0.51 -10.18 9.41
CA ASP A 65 -1.00 -11.00 8.29
C ASP A 65 -1.42 -10.15 7.08
N VAL A 66 -1.16 -8.84 7.12
CA VAL A 66 -1.61 -7.92 6.07
C VAL A 66 -1.02 -8.27 4.71
N ARG A 67 -1.87 -8.22 3.68
CA ARG A 67 -1.50 -8.56 2.31
C ARG A 67 -2.22 -7.69 1.30
N TRP A 68 -1.52 -7.38 0.21
CA TRP A 68 -2.05 -6.78 -1.00
C TRP A 68 -2.04 -7.82 -2.13
N SER A 69 -3.20 -8.38 -2.41
CA SER A 69 -3.38 -9.29 -3.56
C SER A 69 -3.60 -8.46 -4.82
N VAL A 70 -2.54 -8.29 -5.61
CA VAL A 70 -2.55 -7.48 -6.83
C VAL A 70 -3.43 -8.12 -7.90
N HIS A 71 -4.41 -7.37 -8.40
CA HIS A 71 -5.25 -7.77 -9.54
C HIS A 71 -4.67 -7.29 -10.86
N ARG A 72 -4.19 -6.04 -10.88
CA ARG A 72 -3.67 -5.40 -12.08
C ARG A 72 -2.70 -4.29 -11.72
N SER A 73 -1.61 -4.21 -12.47
CA SER A 73 -0.72 -3.05 -12.48
C SER A 73 -0.62 -2.49 -13.90
N ARG A 74 -0.64 -1.16 -14.04
CA ARG A 74 -0.54 -0.46 -15.33
C ARG A 74 0.30 0.80 -15.15
N VAL A 75 1.22 1.04 -16.08
CA VAL A 75 1.89 2.33 -16.25
C VAL A 75 1.28 3.05 -17.45
N PHE A 76 1.26 4.37 -17.37
CA PHE A 76 0.82 5.28 -18.44
C PHE A 76 1.75 6.50 -18.48
N ALA A 77 1.50 7.45 -19.38
CA ALA A 77 2.49 8.48 -19.74
C ALA A 77 3.08 9.23 -18.54
N ASP A 78 2.23 9.68 -17.61
CA ASP A 78 2.58 10.52 -16.46
C ASP A 78 2.47 9.79 -15.11
N GLY A 79 2.19 8.48 -15.10
CA GLY A 79 1.96 7.77 -13.83
C GLY A 79 1.73 6.27 -13.97
N GLY A 80 1.17 5.70 -12.92
CA GLY A 80 0.80 4.30 -12.87
C GLY A 80 -0.27 4.03 -11.84
N MET A 81 -0.90 2.87 -11.94
CA MET A 81 -1.87 2.41 -10.95
C MET A 81 -1.65 0.93 -10.66
N THR A 82 -1.95 0.54 -9.42
CA THR A 82 -2.07 -0.87 -9.05
C THR A 82 -3.37 -1.09 -8.29
N GLU A 83 -4.23 -1.96 -8.83
CA GLU A 83 -5.48 -2.43 -8.23
C GLU A 83 -5.21 -3.67 -7.39
N TRP A 84 -5.81 -3.74 -6.19
CA TRP A 84 -5.56 -4.82 -5.25
C TRP A 84 -6.76 -5.10 -4.34
N LEU A 85 -6.74 -6.29 -3.73
CA LEU A 85 -7.49 -6.61 -2.52
C LEU A 85 -6.55 -6.51 -1.32
N PHE A 86 -6.92 -5.70 -0.33
CA PHE A 86 -6.21 -5.56 0.94
C PHE A 86 -6.89 -6.41 1.99
N THR A 87 -6.15 -7.32 2.59
CA THR A 87 -6.61 -8.18 3.68
C THR A 87 -5.72 -8.00 4.90
N GLY A 88 -6.27 -8.14 6.10
CA GLY A 88 -5.49 -8.18 7.34
C GLY A 88 -6.39 -8.31 8.57
N THR A 89 -5.82 -8.73 9.69
CA THR A 89 -6.52 -8.94 10.96
C THR A 89 -6.03 -7.92 11.98
N ARG A 90 -6.96 -7.15 12.53
CA ARG A 90 -6.70 -6.15 13.59
C ARG A 90 -6.43 -6.82 14.93
N PRO A 91 -5.86 -6.08 15.91
CA PRO A 91 -5.61 -6.62 17.25
C PRO A 91 -6.86 -7.12 18.00
N ASP A 92 -8.04 -6.59 17.67
CA ASP A 92 -9.32 -7.03 18.24
C ASP A 92 -9.92 -8.28 17.53
N GLY A 93 -9.18 -8.85 16.57
CA GLY A 93 -9.59 -9.99 15.77
C GLY A 93 -10.49 -9.65 14.59
N THR A 94 -11.00 -8.42 14.47
CA THR A 94 -11.78 -8.02 13.29
C THR A 94 -10.91 -8.04 12.04
N ARG A 95 -11.51 -8.40 10.90
CA ARG A 95 -10.79 -8.56 9.64
C ARG A 95 -11.12 -7.43 8.69
N VAL A 96 -10.09 -6.88 8.07
CA VAL A 96 -10.23 -5.99 6.93
C VAL A 96 -10.11 -6.84 5.68
N GLU A 97 -11.04 -6.65 4.76
CA GLU A 97 -10.99 -7.19 3.40
C GLU A 97 -11.60 -6.11 2.53
N VAL A 98 -10.82 -5.46 1.67
CA VAL A 98 -11.31 -4.31 0.91
C VAL A 98 -10.53 -4.12 -0.38
N GLU A 99 -11.27 -3.91 -1.47
CA GLU A 99 -10.65 -3.55 -2.74
C GLU A 99 -10.23 -2.08 -2.74
N GLY A 100 -9.13 -1.81 -3.40
CA GLY A 100 -8.60 -0.49 -3.55
C GLY A 100 -7.64 -0.40 -4.72
N LEU A 101 -7.06 0.78 -4.85
CA LEU A 101 -5.98 1.02 -5.78
C LEU A 101 -5.00 2.01 -5.18
N ASP A 102 -3.76 1.92 -5.62
CA ASP A 102 -2.78 2.98 -5.47
C ASP A 102 -2.57 3.69 -6.81
N LEU A 103 -2.60 5.01 -6.80
CA LEU A 103 -2.23 5.88 -7.92
C LEU A 103 -0.81 6.41 -7.67
N PHE A 104 0.04 6.36 -8.70
CA PHE A 104 1.46 6.68 -8.60
C PHE A 104 1.87 7.75 -9.61
N THR A 105 2.80 8.61 -9.20
CA THR A 105 3.66 9.38 -10.10
C THR A 105 5.12 8.94 -9.91
N PHE A 106 5.97 9.23 -10.90
CA PHE A 106 7.37 8.78 -10.90
C PHE A 106 8.36 9.92 -11.13
N ASP A 107 9.54 9.79 -10.53
CA ASP A 107 10.76 10.48 -10.91
C ASP A 107 11.73 9.43 -11.47
N GLY A 108 11.95 9.47 -12.79
CA GLY A 108 12.55 8.36 -13.53
C GLY A 108 11.74 7.08 -13.36
N ASP A 109 12.33 6.07 -12.74
CA ASP A 109 11.74 4.77 -12.43
C ASP A 109 11.25 4.63 -10.98
N ARG A 110 11.50 5.64 -10.14
CA ARG A 110 11.17 5.64 -8.70
C ARG A 110 9.84 6.32 -8.45
N VAL A 111 9.10 5.82 -7.45
CA VAL A 111 7.83 6.40 -7.02
C VAL A 111 8.09 7.76 -6.36
N ALA A 112 7.64 8.83 -7.02
CA ALA A 112 7.68 10.20 -6.48
C ALA A 112 6.44 10.49 -5.62
N SER A 113 5.28 9.96 -6.00
CA SER A 113 4.10 10.00 -5.12
C SER A 113 3.26 8.73 -5.20
N LYS A 114 2.61 8.42 -4.09
CA LYS A 114 1.61 7.34 -3.95
C LYS A 114 0.36 7.93 -3.29
N SER A 115 -0.81 7.69 -3.87
CA SER A 115 -2.11 7.98 -3.27
C SER A 115 -2.91 6.70 -3.16
N ALA A 116 -3.23 6.29 -1.94
CA ALA A 116 -4.04 5.09 -1.70
C ALA A 116 -5.52 5.43 -1.68
N PHE A 117 -6.32 4.64 -2.39
CA PHE A 117 -7.78 4.71 -2.36
C PHE A 117 -8.33 3.34 -1.99
N ARG A 118 -9.37 3.31 -1.15
CA ARG A 118 -10.06 2.10 -0.71
C ARG A 118 -11.55 2.32 -0.86
N LYS A 119 -12.29 1.26 -1.20
CA LYS A 119 -13.73 1.25 -0.98
C LYS A 119 -14.00 1.42 0.52
N ASP A 120 -15.11 2.07 0.86
CA ASP A 120 -15.56 2.11 2.24
C ASP A 120 -16.36 0.83 2.52
N ARG A 121 -15.66 -0.21 3.00
CA ARG A 121 -16.26 -1.48 3.39
C ARG A 121 -16.12 -1.66 4.91
N PRO A 122 -17.22 -1.92 5.63
CA PRO A 122 -17.16 -2.26 7.04
C PRO A 122 -16.22 -3.45 7.31
N ALA A 123 -15.55 -3.44 8.46
CA ALA A 123 -14.75 -4.58 8.89
C ALA A 123 -15.63 -5.82 9.08
N LEU A 124 -15.05 -6.97 8.76
CA LEU A 124 -15.65 -8.27 8.98
C LEU A 124 -15.43 -8.70 10.44
N PRO A 125 -16.35 -9.49 11.01
CA PRO A 125 -16.16 -10.07 12.33
C PRO A 125 -14.91 -10.96 12.36
N ALA A 126 -14.40 -11.18 13.57
CA ALA A 126 -13.39 -12.20 13.81
C ALA A 126 -13.83 -13.54 13.23
N SER A 127 -12.87 -14.32 12.73
CA SER A 127 -13.18 -15.65 12.22
C SER A 127 -13.64 -16.52 13.38
N ASP A 128 -14.82 -17.13 13.26
CA ASP A 128 -15.21 -18.20 14.16
C ASP A 128 -14.27 -19.38 13.92
N ALA A 129 -13.28 -19.56 14.80
CA ALA A 129 -12.39 -20.72 14.78
C ALA A 129 -13.11 -22.03 15.17
N ALA A 130 -14.45 -22.07 15.19
CA ALA A 130 -15.27 -23.20 15.62
C ALA A 130 -16.02 -23.91 14.48
N ALA A 131 -15.77 -23.56 13.22
CA ALA A 131 -16.34 -24.25 12.06
C ALA A 131 -15.24 -24.83 11.15
N ALA A 132 -14.40 -25.70 11.72
CA ALA A 132 -13.56 -26.63 10.99
C ALA A 132 -13.42 -27.93 11.78
#